data_AF-S4YGZ9-F1
#
_entry.id   AF-S4YGZ9-F1
#
_cell.length_a   1.000
_cell.length_b   1.000
_cell.length_c   1.000
_cell.angle_alpha   90.00
_cell.angle_beta   90.00
_cell.angle_gamma   90.00
#
_symmetry.space_group_name_H-M   'P 1'
#
loop_
_entity.id
_entity.type
_entity.pdbx_description
1 polymer ?
#
loop_
_entity_poly.entity_id
_entity_poly.type
_entity_poly.pdbx_seq_one_letter_code
_entity_poly.pdbx_strand_id
1 'polypeptide(L)'
;MDPFDSEDEGRGSRLIPVLLFTGSAALAAAALRFAWQQPVIMAAVLGLVLAFGAARWLARRKLRRLLRSGDVRSVLQRWSPTLHRIPHPATMAPLMTATAFAAYGWVEKARAAMAAAERGPAWDAALEHRLFLDTLLYTFEGDRDAALERAGRLERLPLPNVSSPFRNRVVTLRAAAGALARAFAHTSVPGDRALLERASEVSPLVFWAMRYAAAVIAIDEGELTRVGELLANAPSWPQESTFRAFHDEIADRAGLPRPASA
;
A
#
# COMPACT_ATOMS: atom_id res chain seq x y z
N MET A 1 56.04 19.84 -9.84
CA MET A 1 54.74 20.41 -10.23
C MET A 1 53.74 19.30 -10.04
N ASP A 2 53.05 19.33 -8.90
CA ASP A 2 52.32 18.20 -8.32
C ASP A 2 50.82 18.58 -8.30
N PRO A 3 49.89 17.80 -8.89
CA PRO A 3 48.49 18.23 -9.08
C PRO A 3 47.51 17.60 -8.07
N PHE A 4 48.00 17.13 -6.91
CA PHE A 4 47.14 16.62 -5.83
C PHE A 4 47.03 17.66 -4.70
N ASP A 5 46.30 18.73 -4.98
CA ASP A 5 45.85 19.66 -3.95
C ASP A 5 44.36 19.38 -3.71
N SER A 6 44.09 18.51 -2.73
CA SER A 6 42.75 18.13 -2.30
C SER A 6 42.52 18.61 -0.87
N GLU A 7 42.42 19.92 -0.70
CA GLU A 7 41.93 20.55 0.52
C GLU A 7 40.80 21.53 0.17
N ASP A 8 39.54 21.08 0.05
CA ASP A 8 38.37 21.92 0.42
C ASP A 8 36.94 21.29 0.40
N GLU A 9 36.74 19.96 0.38
CA GLU A 9 35.37 19.38 0.34
C GLU A 9 34.79 18.91 1.69
N GLY A 10 35.46 19.16 2.82
CA GLY A 10 35.06 18.61 4.13
C GLY A 10 34.24 19.50 5.06
N ARG A 11 34.16 20.82 4.80
CA ARG A 11 33.72 21.80 5.81
C ARG A 11 32.25 22.22 5.71
N GLY A 12 31.65 22.13 4.52
CA GLY A 12 30.27 22.60 4.27
C GLY A 12 29.16 21.67 4.77
N SER A 13 29.38 20.36 4.84
CA SER A 13 28.33 19.37 5.17
C SER A 13 28.09 19.17 6.67
N ARG A 14 29.04 19.54 7.53
CA ARG A 14 28.91 19.47 8.99
C ARG A 14 28.28 20.72 9.61
N LEU A 15 28.31 21.86 8.91
CA LEU A 15 27.77 23.12 9.41
C LEU A 15 26.23 23.14 9.38
N ILE A 16 25.60 22.55 8.36
CA ILE A 16 24.14 22.46 8.26
C ILE A 16 23.53 21.66 9.42
N PRO A 17 23.98 20.42 9.75
CA PRO A 17 23.45 19.67 10.88
C PRO A 17 23.78 20.33 12.22
N VAL A 18 24.94 20.99 12.37
CA VAL A 18 25.27 21.76 13.57
C VAL A 18 24.36 22.98 13.71
N LEU A 19 24.13 23.77 12.66
CA LEU A 19 23.21 24.91 12.67
C LEU A 19 21.76 24.50 12.91
N LEU A 20 21.31 23.38 12.33
CA LEU A 20 19.99 22.80 12.60
C LEU A 20 19.88 22.31 14.06
N PHE A 21 20.94 21.71 14.60
CA PHE A 21 20.99 21.28 15.99
C PHE A 21 20.96 22.48 16.95
N THR A 22 21.83 23.47 16.77
CA THR A 22 21.88 24.69 17.59
C THR A 22 20.60 25.51 17.45
N GLY A 23 20.04 25.59 16.24
CA GLY A 23 18.73 26.18 15.99
C GLY A 23 17.63 25.44 16.74
N SER A 24 17.60 24.10 16.70
CA SER A 24 16.62 23.30 17.44
C SER A 24 16.78 23.44 18.95
N ALA A 25 18.01 23.52 19.46
CA ALA A 25 18.31 23.68 20.87
C ALA A 25 17.93 25.08 21.37
N ALA A 26 18.17 26.13 20.57
CA ALA A 26 17.74 27.49 20.87
C ALA A 26 16.21 27.62 20.86
N LEU A 27 15.53 26.95 19.92
CA LEU A 27 14.07 26.94 19.83
C LEU A 27 13.45 26.14 20.98
N ALA A 28 14.07 25.02 21.37
CA ALA A 28 13.68 24.24 22.56
C ALA A 28 13.89 25.04 23.85
N ALA A 29 15.03 25.73 23.99
CA ALA A 29 15.32 26.59 25.15
C ALA A 29 14.37 27.80 25.20
N ALA A 30 14.05 28.41 24.06
CA ALA A 30 13.06 29.48 23.96
C ALA A 30 11.66 28.97 24.35
N ALA A 31 11.27 27.78 23.88
CA ALA A 31 10.01 27.14 24.27
C ALA A 31 9.96 26.83 25.77
N LEU A 32 11.07 26.37 26.37
CA LEU A 32 11.19 26.08 27.80
C LEU A 32 11.18 27.36 28.67
N ARG A 33 11.72 28.45 28.16
CA ARG A 33 11.69 29.75 28.84
C ARG A 33 10.30 30.39 28.74
N PHE A 34 9.63 30.23 27.61
CA PHE A 34 8.27 30.69 27.38
C PHE A 34 7.24 29.86 28.17
N ALA A 35 7.50 28.55 28.33
CA ALA A 35 6.76 27.64 29.19
C ALA A 35 6.58 28.16 30.63
N TRP A 36 7.63 28.79 31.15
CA TRP A 36 7.69 29.25 32.54
C TRP A 36 6.99 30.60 32.73
N GLN A 37 7.00 31.46 31.70
CA GLN A 37 6.40 32.79 31.77
C GLN A 37 4.90 32.78 31.46
N GLN A 38 4.43 31.88 30.58
CA GLN A 38 3.02 31.81 30.18
C GLN A 38 2.55 30.35 29.99
N PRO A 39 2.38 29.59 31.09
CA PRO A 39 2.03 28.16 31.04
C PRO A 39 0.70 27.90 30.32
N VAL A 40 -0.23 28.87 30.34
CA VAL A 40 -1.53 28.78 29.67
C VAL A 40 -1.38 28.74 28.14
N ILE A 41 -0.48 29.55 27.56
CA ILE A 41 -0.26 29.56 26.10
C ILE A 41 0.41 28.26 25.66
N MET A 42 1.39 27.77 26.41
CA MET A 42 2.02 26.49 26.08
C MET A 42 1.04 25.32 26.19
N ALA A 43 0.18 25.31 27.21
CA ALA A 43 -0.89 24.32 27.32
C ALA A 43 -1.86 24.40 26.14
N ALA A 44 -2.20 25.61 25.66
CA ALA A 44 -3.05 25.81 24.48
C ALA A 44 -2.38 25.31 23.19
N VAL A 45 -1.09 25.63 22.97
CA VAL A 45 -0.33 25.16 21.80
C VAL A 45 -0.16 23.64 21.82
N LEU A 46 0.20 23.06 22.97
CA LEU A 46 0.29 21.61 23.14
C LEU A 46 -1.07 20.94 22.91
N GLY A 47 -2.14 21.53 23.45
CA GLY A 47 -3.52 21.10 23.22
C GLY A 47 -3.88 21.09 21.73
N LEU A 48 -3.50 22.14 20.99
CA LEU A 48 -3.72 22.23 19.53
C LEU A 48 -2.91 21.15 18.78
N VAL A 49 -1.64 20.95 19.12
CA VAL A 49 -0.77 19.94 18.51
C VAL A 49 -1.31 18.53 18.77
N LEU A 50 -1.71 18.25 20.01
CA LEU A 50 -2.30 16.97 20.39
C LEU A 50 -3.66 16.76 19.71
N ALA A 51 -4.52 17.77 19.65
CA ALA A 51 -5.80 17.70 18.97
C ALA A 51 -5.63 17.44 17.47
N PHE A 52 -4.70 18.16 16.82
CA PHE A 52 -4.39 17.96 15.40
C PHE A 52 -3.78 16.57 15.14
N GLY A 53 -2.84 16.14 15.99
CA GLY A 53 -2.25 14.81 15.94
C GLY A 53 -3.29 13.71 16.10
N ALA A 54 -4.16 13.83 17.10
CA ALA A 54 -5.26 12.91 17.37
C ALA A 54 -6.27 12.87 16.21
N ALA A 55 -6.66 14.04 15.68
CA ALA A 55 -7.57 14.12 14.53
C ALA A 55 -6.97 13.45 13.29
N ARG A 56 -5.69 13.69 13.00
CA ARG A 56 -4.98 13.06 11.87
C ARG A 56 -4.82 11.56 12.07
N TRP A 57 -4.56 11.11 13.30
CA TRP A 57 -4.49 9.68 13.64
C TRP A 57 -5.85 9.00 13.50
N LEU A 58 -6.92 9.59 14.02
CA LEU A 58 -8.29 9.10 13.87
C LEU A 58 -8.72 9.03 12.40
N ALA A 59 -8.40 10.05 11.60
CA ALA A 59 -8.68 10.07 10.18
C ALA A 59 -7.98 8.92 9.43
N ARG A 60 -6.71 8.67 9.74
CA ARG A 60 -5.95 7.54 9.20
C ARG A 60 -6.54 6.20 9.63
N ARG A 61 -6.93 6.06 10.90
CA ARG A 61 -7.54 4.83 11.44
C ARG A 61 -8.89 4.55 10.79
N LYS A 62 -9.73 5.58 10.62
CA LYS A 62 -11.01 5.49 9.90
C LYS A 62 -10.81 5.07 8.44
N LEU A 63 -9.82 5.66 7.74
CA LEU A 63 -9.50 5.28 6.36
C LEU A 63 -9.02 3.82 6.26
N ARG A 64 -8.15 3.37 7.17
CA ARG A 64 -7.69 1.97 7.21
C ARG A 64 -8.85 1.01 7.45
N ARG A 65 -9.75 1.33 8.38
CA ARG A 65 -10.95 0.52 8.64
C ARG A 65 -11.84 0.45 7.40
N LEU A 66 -12.08 1.58 6.73
CA LEU A 66 -12.84 1.61 5.48
C LEU A 66 -12.20 0.74 4.41
N LEU A 67 -10.89 0.87 4.20
CA LEU A 67 -10.19 0.08 3.18
C LEU A 67 -10.21 -1.43 3.47
N ARG A 68 -10.29 -1.83 4.75
CA ARG A 68 -10.42 -3.23 5.16
C ARG A 68 -11.85 -3.75 5.22
N SER A 69 -12.86 -2.88 5.12
CA SER A 69 -14.27 -3.22 5.33
C SER A 69 -14.92 -4.04 4.21
N GLY A 70 -14.29 -4.13 3.04
CA GLY A 70 -14.86 -4.78 1.85
C GLY A 70 -15.87 -3.93 1.07
N ASP A 71 -16.21 -2.72 1.55
CA ASP A 71 -17.16 -1.82 0.89
C ASP A 71 -16.47 -0.95 -0.19
N VAL A 72 -16.42 -1.49 -1.41
CA VAL A 72 -15.87 -0.76 -2.57
C VAL A 72 -16.66 0.49 -2.92
N ARG A 73 -17.98 0.51 -2.69
CA ARG A 73 -18.85 1.66 -3.06
C ARG A 73 -18.52 2.86 -2.20
N SER A 74 -18.38 2.66 -0.89
CA SER A 74 -17.96 3.72 0.03
C SER A 74 -16.56 4.24 -0.26
N VAL A 75 -15.64 3.37 -0.71
CA VAL A 75 -14.29 3.79 -1.14
C VAL A 75 -14.35 4.68 -2.39
N LEU A 76 -15.08 4.24 -3.42
CA LEU A 76 -15.25 5.01 -4.65
C LEU A 76 -15.97 6.34 -4.41
N GLN A 77 -17.02 6.36 -3.57
CA GLN A 77 -17.74 7.58 -3.20
C GLN A 77 -16.80 8.58 -2.51
N ARG A 78 -15.92 8.09 -1.63
CA ARG A 78 -14.93 8.93 -0.95
C ARG A 78 -13.85 9.45 -1.89
N TRP A 79 -13.51 8.71 -2.95
CA TRP A 79 -12.48 9.11 -3.91
C TRP A 79 -13.01 9.98 -5.05
N SER A 80 -14.30 9.91 -5.37
CA SER A 80 -14.94 10.67 -6.46
C SER A 80 -14.53 12.16 -6.52
N PRO A 81 -14.55 12.93 -5.41
CA PRO A 81 -14.12 14.34 -5.45
C PRO A 81 -12.66 14.53 -5.84
N THR A 82 -11.81 13.57 -5.48
CA THR A 82 -10.37 13.59 -5.78
C THR A 82 -10.11 13.23 -7.23
N LEU A 83 -10.84 12.26 -7.80
CA LEU A 83 -10.62 11.78 -9.17
C LEU A 83 -10.74 12.90 -10.22
N HIS A 84 -11.65 13.85 -9.99
CA HIS A 84 -11.85 15.01 -10.87
C HIS A 84 -10.71 16.04 -10.82
N ARG A 85 -9.85 15.98 -9.79
CA ARG A 85 -8.76 16.94 -9.57
C ARG A 85 -7.38 16.39 -9.94
N ILE A 86 -7.31 15.15 -10.42
CA ILE A 86 -6.05 14.49 -10.78
C ILE A 86 -5.62 14.95 -12.19
N PRO A 87 -4.32 15.17 -12.44
CA PRO A 87 -3.81 15.38 -13.79
C PRO A 87 -4.21 14.23 -14.74
N HIS A 88 -4.65 14.55 -15.95
CA HIS A 88 -5.11 13.57 -16.94
C HIS A 88 -6.24 12.65 -16.43
N PRO A 89 -7.40 13.22 -16.06
CA PRO A 89 -8.49 12.45 -15.42
C PRO A 89 -9.04 11.35 -16.33
N ALA A 90 -9.03 11.53 -17.65
CA ALA A 90 -9.51 10.54 -18.62
C ALA A 90 -8.72 9.21 -18.58
N THR A 91 -7.44 9.25 -18.21
CA THR A 91 -6.62 8.05 -18.05
C THR A 91 -6.54 7.61 -16.58
N MET A 92 -6.30 8.54 -15.66
CA MET A 92 -6.02 8.19 -14.27
C MET A 92 -7.27 7.85 -13.47
N ALA A 93 -8.41 8.48 -13.72
CA ALA A 93 -9.63 8.18 -12.96
C ALA A 93 -10.13 6.75 -13.20
N PRO A 94 -10.16 6.22 -14.44
CA PRO A 94 -10.51 4.82 -14.67
C PRO A 94 -9.49 3.84 -14.07
N LEU A 95 -8.18 4.12 -14.12
CA LEU A 95 -7.16 3.27 -13.48
C LEU A 95 -7.28 3.23 -11.94
N MET A 96 -7.55 4.38 -11.31
CA MET A 96 -7.83 4.43 -9.86
C MET A 96 -9.11 3.67 -9.49
N THR A 97 -10.13 3.76 -10.34
CA THR A 97 -11.38 3.01 -10.19
C THR A 97 -11.13 1.50 -10.32
N ALA A 98 -10.36 1.08 -11.32
CA ALA A 98 -9.93 -0.30 -11.49
C ALA A 98 -9.15 -0.81 -10.28
N THR A 99 -8.31 0.03 -9.68
CA THR A 99 -7.56 -0.32 -8.46
C THR A 99 -8.49 -0.59 -7.29
N ALA A 100 -9.53 0.22 -7.11
CA ALA A 100 -10.52 -0.03 -6.08
C ALA A 100 -11.23 -1.38 -6.34
N PHE A 101 -11.67 -1.64 -7.57
CA PHE A 101 -12.31 -2.92 -7.89
C PHE A 101 -11.38 -4.12 -7.70
N ALA A 102 -10.15 -4.07 -8.21
CA ALA A 102 -9.16 -5.14 -8.06
C ALA A 102 -8.83 -5.41 -6.58
N ALA A 103 -8.69 -4.34 -5.77
CA ALA A 103 -8.43 -4.42 -4.34
C ALA A 103 -9.50 -5.19 -3.54
N TYR A 104 -10.71 -5.33 -4.09
CA TYR A 104 -11.82 -6.06 -3.50
C TYR A 104 -12.23 -7.28 -4.32
N GLY A 105 -11.38 -7.75 -5.24
CA GLY A 105 -11.64 -8.95 -6.05
C GLY A 105 -12.76 -8.80 -7.09
N TRP A 106 -13.15 -7.58 -7.47
CA TRP A 106 -14.16 -7.33 -8.50
C TRP A 106 -13.52 -7.32 -9.89
N VAL A 107 -13.07 -8.49 -10.36
CA VAL A 107 -12.23 -8.65 -11.56
C VAL A 107 -12.86 -8.02 -12.80
N GLU A 108 -14.09 -8.41 -13.14
CA GLU A 108 -14.77 -7.92 -14.35
C GLU A 108 -14.91 -6.40 -14.38
N LYS A 109 -15.29 -5.79 -13.25
CA LYS A 109 -15.44 -4.34 -13.14
C LYS A 109 -14.08 -3.63 -13.19
N ALA A 110 -13.03 -4.24 -12.66
CA ALA A 110 -11.68 -3.72 -12.78
C ALA A 110 -11.20 -3.74 -14.24
N ARG A 111 -11.39 -4.86 -14.94
CA ARG A 111 -11.08 -4.99 -16.38
C ARG A 111 -11.85 -3.97 -17.22
N ALA A 112 -13.15 -3.83 -17.00
CA ALA A 112 -13.98 -2.83 -17.68
C ALA A 112 -13.51 -1.39 -17.42
N ALA A 113 -13.16 -1.06 -16.17
CA ALA A 113 -12.63 0.26 -15.83
C ALA A 113 -11.25 0.52 -16.47
N MET A 114 -10.37 -0.49 -16.56
CA MET A 114 -9.11 -0.34 -17.30
C MET A 114 -9.33 -0.15 -18.79
N ALA A 115 -10.31 -0.84 -19.38
CA ALA A 115 -10.64 -0.71 -20.81
C ALA A 115 -11.19 0.69 -21.15
N ALA A 116 -11.86 1.36 -20.20
CA ALA A 116 -12.38 2.70 -20.36
C ALA A 116 -11.32 3.82 -20.26
N ALA A 117 -10.09 3.50 -19.84
CA ALA A 117 -9.02 4.48 -19.71
C ALA A 117 -8.52 4.96 -21.08
N GLU A 118 -8.43 6.27 -21.27
CA GLU A 118 -7.90 6.85 -22.51
C GLU A 118 -6.40 6.59 -22.66
N ARG A 119 -5.98 6.13 -23.84
CA ARG A 119 -4.59 5.77 -24.16
C ARG A 119 -3.78 6.98 -24.66
N GLY A 120 -3.66 8.00 -23.82
CA GLY A 120 -2.86 9.21 -24.08
C GLY A 120 -1.47 9.19 -23.43
N PRO A 121 -0.76 10.33 -23.34
CA PRO A 121 0.58 10.39 -22.72
C PRO A 121 0.64 9.87 -21.27
N ALA A 122 -0.45 10.04 -20.52
CA ALA A 122 -0.57 9.52 -19.16
C ALA A 122 -0.66 7.98 -19.11
N TRP A 123 -1.07 7.33 -20.19
CA TRP A 123 -1.16 5.86 -20.28
C TRP A 123 0.22 5.22 -20.23
N ASP A 124 1.18 5.81 -20.93
CA ASP A 124 2.57 5.35 -20.93
C ASP A 124 3.23 5.65 -19.58
N ALA A 125 2.96 6.84 -19.02
CA ALA A 125 3.42 7.18 -17.67
C ALA A 125 2.85 6.25 -16.58
N ALA A 126 1.64 5.71 -16.78
CA ALA A 126 0.98 4.78 -15.87
C ALA A 126 1.37 3.31 -16.07
N LEU A 127 2.41 2.99 -16.86
CA LEU A 127 2.82 1.62 -17.15
C LEU A 127 2.99 0.75 -15.90
N GLU A 128 3.64 1.28 -14.86
CA GLU A 128 3.86 0.56 -13.60
C GLU A 128 2.53 0.22 -12.91
N HIS A 129 1.61 1.18 -12.84
CA HIS A 129 0.30 0.99 -12.22
C HIS A 129 -0.52 -0.04 -13.01
N ARG A 130 -0.48 0.03 -14.34
CA ARG A 130 -1.16 -0.95 -15.21
C ARG A 130 -0.60 -2.35 -15.03
N LEU A 131 0.73 -2.51 -15.03
CA LEU A 131 1.36 -3.82 -14.80
C LEU A 131 1.00 -4.39 -13.43
N PHE A 132 0.98 -3.54 -12.38
CA PHE A 132 0.55 -3.97 -11.06
C PHE A 132 -0.91 -4.46 -11.05
N LEU A 133 -1.83 -3.73 -11.69
CA LEU A 133 -3.23 -4.16 -11.82
C LEU A 133 -3.36 -5.44 -12.63
N ASP A 134 -2.67 -5.55 -13.77
CA ASP A 134 -2.68 -6.74 -14.59
C ASP A 134 -2.19 -7.96 -13.80
N THR A 135 -1.10 -7.85 -13.03
CA THR A 135 -0.62 -8.94 -12.17
C THR A 135 -1.70 -9.39 -11.19
N LEU A 136 -2.37 -8.46 -10.51
CA LEU A 136 -3.44 -8.81 -9.58
C LEU A 136 -4.61 -9.51 -10.29
N LEU A 137 -5.06 -8.94 -11.42
CA LEU A 137 -6.23 -9.45 -12.14
C LEU A 137 -5.97 -10.82 -12.76
N TYR A 138 -4.83 -11.02 -13.41
CA TYR A 138 -4.45 -12.35 -13.92
C TYR A 138 -4.33 -13.38 -12.80
N THR A 139 -3.80 -12.97 -11.63
CA THR A 139 -3.75 -13.84 -10.46
C THR A 139 -5.16 -14.25 -10.03
N PHE A 140 -6.10 -13.30 -9.98
CA PHE A 140 -7.47 -13.56 -9.55
C PHE A 140 -8.30 -14.34 -10.57
N GLU A 141 -7.97 -14.21 -11.85
CA GLU A 141 -8.56 -14.97 -12.96
C GLU A 141 -8.03 -16.42 -13.03
N GLY A 142 -6.94 -16.72 -12.33
CA GLY A 142 -6.28 -18.02 -12.37
C GLY A 142 -5.31 -18.21 -13.53
N ASP A 143 -5.02 -17.16 -14.30
CA ASP A 143 -4.00 -17.17 -15.36
C ASP A 143 -2.60 -16.97 -14.75
N ARG A 144 -2.05 -18.08 -14.26
CA ARG A 144 -0.77 -18.12 -13.53
C ARG A 144 0.40 -17.63 -14.37
N ASP A 145 0.46 -18.05 -15.63
CA ASP A 145 1.56 -17.73 -16.53
C ASP A 145 1.57 -16.24 -16.86
N ALA A 146 0.40 -15.66 -17.21
CA ALA A 146 0.30 -14.23 -17.43
C ALA A 146 0.59 -13.43 -16.16
N ALA A 147 0.12 -13.88 -14.99
CA ALA A 147 0.39 -13.21 -13.72
C ALA A 147 1.90 -13.13 -13.42
N LEU A 148 2.62 -14.26 -13.55
CA LEU A 148 4.06 -14.34 -13.35
C LEU A 148 4.83 -13.50 -14.38
N GLU A 149 4.41 -13.53 -15.65
CA GLU A 149 5.02 -12.71 -16.71
C GLU A 149 4.90 -11.20 -16.40
N ARG A 150 3.70 -10.75 -15.99
CA ARG A 150 3.45 -9.34 -15.66
C ARG A 150 4.19 -8.90 -14.41
N ALA A 151 4.23 -9.75 -13.38
CA ALA A 151 5.03 -9.51 -12.18
C ALA A 151 6.52 -9.36 -12.52
N GLY A 152 7.07 -10.26 -13.34
CA GLY A 152 8.47 -10.19 -13.76
C GLY A 152 8.79 -8.97 -14.64
N ARG A 153 7.82 -8.44 -15.40
CA ARG A 153 7.96 -7.15 -16.09
C ARG A 153 7.95 -5.97 -15.11
N LEU A 154 7.06 -5.99 -14.11
CA LEU A 154 6.94 -4.97 -13.09
C LEU A 154 8.22 -4.83 -12.25
N GLU A 155 8.82 -5.95 -11.84
CA GLU A 155 10.04 -5.97 -11.04
C GLU A 155 11.25 -5.38 -11.79
N ARG A 156 11.30 -5.54 -13.11
CA ARG A 156 12.39 -5.03 -13.97
C ARG A 156 12.29 -3.54 -14.31
N LEU A 157 11.20 -2.86 -13.95
CA LEU A 157 11.06 -1.44 -14.23
C LEU A 157 12.10 -0.61 -13.45
N PRO A 158 12.61 0.49 -14.02
CA PRO A 158 13.47 1.40 -13.28
C PRO A 158 12.73 1.94 -12.06
N LEU A 159 13.47 2.17 -10.97
CA LEU A 159 12.90 2.76 -9.76
C LEU A 159 12.60 4.24 -10.00
N PRO A 160 11.42 4.74 -9.59
CA PRO A 160 11.10 6.15 -9.75
C PRO A 160 12.08 7.03 -8.96
N ASN A 161 12.39 8.20 -9.52
CA ASN A 161 13.22 9.21 -8.86
C ASN A 161 12.35 10.05 -7.92
N VAL A 162 12.04 9.48 -6.75
CA VAL A 162 11.10 9.99 -5.75
C VAL A 162 11.72 9.88 -4.37
N SER A 163 11.16 10.59 -3.38
CA SER A 163 11.66 10.56 -2.02
C SER A 163 11.78 9.14 -1.45
N SER A 164 12.84 8.90 -0.66
CA SER A 164 13.17 7.59 -0.06
C SER A 164 11.98 6.82 0.54
N PRO A 165 11.09 7.42 1.36
CA PRO A 165 9.96 6.67 1.94
C PRO A 165 8.93 6.22 0.89
N PHE A 166 8.67 7.02 -0.15
CA PHE A 166 7.76 6.63 -1.23
C PHE A 166 8.40 5.55 -2.11
N ARG A 167 9.71 5.68 -2.37
CA ARG A 167 10.51 4.66 -3.08
C ARG A 167 10.44 3.30 -2.39
N ASN A 168 10.64 3.26 -1.08
CA ASN A 168 10.59 2.01 -0.30
C ASN A 168 9.20 1.34 -0.39
N ARG A 169 8.13 2.14 -0.36
CA ARG A 169 6.77 1.64 -0.53
C ARG A 169 6.57 1.03 -1.92
N VAL A 170 7.04 1.70 -2.97
CA VAL A 170 6.96 1.22 -4.35
C VAL A 170 7.71 -0.13 -4.48
N VAL A 171 8.97 -0.19 -4.02
CA VAL A 171 9.78 -1.42 -4.04
C VAL A 171 9.05 -2.57 -3.33
N THR A 172 8.52 -2.30 -2.14
CA THR A 172 7.78 -3.32 -1.36
C THR A 172 6.57 -3.83 -2.12
N LEU A 173 5.79 -2.95 -2.76
CA LEU A 173 4.60 -3.34 -3.51
C LEU A 173 4.91 -4.10 -4.79
N ARG A 174 5.99 -3.74 -5.51
CA ARG A 174 6.43 -4.48 -6.70
C ARG A 174 6.81 -5.91 -6.35
N ALA A 175 7.66 -6.08 -5.34
CA ALA A 175 8.09 -7.40 -4.90
C ALA A 175 6.91 -8.23 -4.35
N ALA A 176 5.98 -7.59 -3.62
CA ALA A 176 4.79 -8.26 -3.12
C ALA A 176 3.84 -8.71 -4.23
N ALA A 177 3.76 -8.00 -5.36
CA ALA A 177 2.99 -8.45 -6.52
C ALA A 177 3.58 -9.74 -7.12
N GLY A 178 4.91 -9.87 -7.16
CA GLY A 178 5.59 -11.11 -7.55
C GLY A 178 5.34 -12.25 -6.57
N ALA A 179 5.46 -11.99 -5.26
CA ALA A 179 5.15 -12.99 -4.23
C ALA A 179 3.69 -13.45 -4.29
N LEU A 180 2.76 -12.53 -4.60
CA LEU A 180 1.35 -12.84 -4.75
C LEU A 180 1.11 -13.75 -5.97
N ALA A 181 1.70 -13.44 -7.12
CA ALA A 181 1.58 -14.28 -8.31
C ALA A 181 2.15 -15.69 -8.06
N ARG A 182 3.31 -15.79 -7.40
CA ARG A 182 3.91 -17.08 -7.01
C ARG A 182 3.06 -17.87 -6.02
N ALA A 183 2.46 -17.21 -5.04
CA ALA A 183 1.58 -17.86 -4.05
C ALA A 183 0.42 -18.57 -4.72
N PHE A 184 -0.32 -17.87 -5.58
CA PHE A 184 -1.45 -18.46 -6.31
C PHE A 184 -1.03 -19.45 -7.41
N ALA A 185 0.24 -19.43 -7.81
CA ALA A 185 0.84 -20.46 -8.66
C ALA A 185 1.44 -21.63 -7.86
N HIS A 186 1.37 -21.64 -6.53
CA HIS A 186 2.00 -22.62 -5.65
C HIS A 186 3.52 -22.78 -5.88
N THR A 187 4.19 -21.68 -6.19
CA THR A 187 5.65 -21.61 -6.47
C THR A 187 6.35 -20.57 -5.60
N SER A 188 5.82 -20.33 -4.41
CA SER A 188 6.40 -19.37 -3.46
C SER A 188 7.80 -19.75 -2.99
N VAL A 189 8.59 -18.73 -2.70
CA VAL A 189 9.97 -18.86 -2.22
C VAL A 189 10.09 -18.37 -0.77
N PRO A 190 11.16 -18.78 -0.03
CA PRO A 190 11.38 -18.32 1.33
C PRO A 190 11.35 -16.80 1.45
N GLY A 191 10.53 -16.29 2.36
CA GLY A 191 10.34 -14.86 2.60
C GLY A 191 9.13 -14.23 1.92
N ASP A 192 8.50 -14.90 0.95
CA ASP A 192 7.31 -14.38 0.25
C ASP A 192 6.15 -14.09 1.23
N ARG A 193 5.88 -15.00 2.17
CA ARG A 193 4.84 -14.81 3.19
C ARG A 193 5.07 -13.56 4.04
N ALA A 194 6.28 -13.39 4.58
CA ALA A 194 6.64 -12.22 5.39
C ALA A 194 6.57 -10.90 4.58
N LEU A 195 6.93 -10.95 3.30
CA LEU A 195 6.82 -9.82 2.39
C LEU A 195 5.35 -9.44 2.13
N LEU A 196 4.48 -10.41 1.88
CA LEU A 196 3.04 -10.20 1.67
C LEU A 196 2.39 -9.60 2.92
N GLU A 197 2.67 -10.15 4.10
CA GLU A 197 2.16 -9.61 5.36
C GLU A 197 2.61 -8.16 5.58
N ARG A 198 3.89 -7.86 5.33
CA ARG A 198 4.42 -6.48 5.40
C ARG A 198 3.75 -5.55 4.39
N ALA A 199 3.57 -6.00 3.15
CA ALA A 199 2.93 -5.21 2.10
C ALA A 199 1.47 -4.89 2.44
N SER A 200 0.77 -5.82 3.08
CA SER A 200 -0.61 -5.63 3.55
C SER A 200 -0.72 -4.46 4.54
N GLU A 201 0.29 -4.28 5.41
CA GLU A 201 0.32 -3.20 6.40
C GLU A 201 0.79 -1.87 5.80
N VAL A 202 1.70 -1.91 4.83
CA VAL A 202 2.19 -0.73 4.11
C VAL A 202 1.09 -0.12 3.24
N SER A 203 0.25 -0.95 2.60
CA SER A 203 -0.81 -0.50 1.70
C SER A 203 -2.16 -1.15 2.04
N PRO A 204 -2.99 -0.47 2.86
CA PRO A 204 -4.27 -1.01 3.30
C PRO A 204 -5.26 -1.34 2.17
N LEU A 205 -5.05 -0.78 0.98
CA LEU A 205 -5.88 -1.04 -0.20
C LEU A 205 -5.73 -2.48 -0.68
N VAL A 206 -4.53 -3.05 -0.65
CA VAL A 206 -4.28 -4.43 -1.09
C VAL A 206 -4.23 -5.40 0.08
N PHE A 207 -4.70 -4.98 1.25
CA PHE A 207 -4.57 -5.72 2.51
C PHE A 207 -5.08 -7.17 2.38
N TRP A 208 -6.29 -7.34 1.84
CA TRP A 208 -6.90 -8.65 1.73
C TRP A 208 -6.27 -9.51 0.63
N ALA A 209 -5.96 -8.93 -0.53
CA ALA A 209 -5.23 -9.64 -1.59
C ALA A 209 -3.93 -10.27 -1.07
N MET A 210 -3.14 -9.50 -0.32
CA MET A 210 -1.87 -9.96 0.23
C MET A 210 -2.07 -11.00 1.35
N ARG A 211 -3.11 -10.87 2.16
CA ARG A 211 -3.42 -11.84 3.22
C ARG A 211 -3.92 -13.17 2.68
N TYR A 212 -4.73 -13.16 1.61
CA TYR A 212 -5.13 -14.38 0.93
C TYR A 212 -3.93 -15.08 0.29
N ALA A 213 -3.06 -14.35 -0.39
CA ALA A 213 -1.81 -14.91 -0.90
C ALA A 213 -0.94 -15.51 0.21
N ALA A 214 -0.77 -14.80 1.34
CA ALA A 214 -0.02 -15.32 2.48
C ALA A 214 -0.67 -16.57 3.10
N ALA A 215 -2.00 -16.67 3.07
CA ALA A 215 -2.74 -17.83 3.55
C ALA A 215 -2.57 -19.04 2.63
N VAL A 216 -2.51 -18.83 1.31
CA VAL A 216 -2.15 -19.90 0.35
C VAL A 216 -0.76 -20.46 0.67
N ILE A 217 0.23 -19.58 0.90
CA ILE A 217 1.58 -20.03 1.29
C ILE A 217 1.55 -20.81 2.61
N ALA A 218 0.78 -20.33 3.60
CA ALA A 218 0.66 -21.04 4.88
C ALA A 218 0.02 -22.43 4.71
N ILE A 219 -0.91 -22.61 3.78
CA ILE A 219 -1.46 -23.92 3.43
C ILE A 219 -0.37 -24.81 2.81
N ASP A 220 0.37 -24.27 1.83
CA ASP A 220 1.45 -25.00 1.14
C ASP A 220 2.57 -25.43 2.10
N GLU A 221 2.83 -24.62 3.14
CA GLU A 221 3.78 -24.90 4.23
C GLU A 221 3.21 -25.82 5.33
N GLY A 222 1.91 -26.13 5.30
CA GLY A 222 1.22 -26.93 6.34
C GLY A 222 0.92 -26.18 7.65
N GLU A 223 1.09 -24.85 7.69
CA GLU A 223 0.83 -24.00 8.86
C GLU A 223 -0.66 -23.61 8.98
N LEU A 224 -1.56 -24.59 9.18
CA LEU A 224 -3.02 -24.35 9.18
C LEU A 224 -3.51 -23.36 10.26
N THR A 225 -2.87 -23.35 11.44
CA THR A 225 -3.18 -22.36 12.50
C THR A 225 -2.98 -20.93 12.00
N ARG A 226 -1.94 -20.70 11.19
CA ARG A 226 -1.61 -19.39 10.64
C ARG A 226 -2.66 -18.93 9.62
N VAL A 227 -3.28 -19.86 8.91
CA VAL A 227 -4.39 -19.55 7.98
C VAL A 227 -5.55 -18.89 8.73
N GLY A 228 -5.94 -19.44 9.88
CA GLY A 228 -6.99 -18.86 10.73
C GLY A 228 -6.68 -17.42 11.15
N GLU A 229 -5.45 -17.16 11.57
CA GLU A 229 -5.00 -15.81 11.94
C GLU A 229 -4.99 -14.84 10.75
N LEU A 230 -4.63 -15.33 9.56
CA LEU A 230 -4.60 -14.54 8.32
C LEU A 230 -6.01 -14.22 7.81
N LEU A 231 -6.98 -15.12 7.99
CA LEU A 231 -8.37 -14.89 7.61
C LEU A 231 -9.18 -14.16 8.68
N ALA A 232 -8.66 -14.02 9.90
CA ALA A 232 -9.37 -13.38 10.99
C ALA A 232 -9.85 -11.96 10.63
N ASN A 233 -11.13 -11.69 10.88
CA ASN A 233 -11.82 -10.42 10.59
C ASN A 233 -11.99 -10.11 9.09
N ALA A 234 -11.91 -11.11 8.21
CA ALA A 234 -12.34 -10.94 6.82
C ALA A 234 -13.79 -10.43 6.77
N PRO A 235 -14.10 -9.42 5.96
CA PRO A 235 -15.48 -8.99 5.77
C PRO A 235 -16.28 -10.08 5.04
N SER A 236 -17.60 -10.02 5.16
CA SER A 236 -18.48 -10.80 4.30
C SER A 236 -18.38 -10.26 2.87
N TRP A 237 -17.71 -11.02 2.01
CA TRP A 237 -17.52 -10.62 0.61
C TRP A 237 -18.82 -10.74 -0.17
N PRO A 238 -19.17 -9.75 -1.01
CA PRO A 238 -20.31 -9.83 -1.89
C PRO A 238 -20.09 -10.93 -2.94
N GLN A 239 -21.17 -11.45 -3.52
CA GLN A 239 -21.13 -12.56 -4.46
C GLN A 239 -20.27 -12.28 -5.70
N GLU A 240 -20.19 -11.03 -6.11
CA GLU A 240 -19.41 -10.59 -7.28
C GLU A 240 -17.90 -10.49 -7.01
N SER A 241 -17.45 -10.67 -5.75
CA SER A 241 -16.04 -10.65 -5.39
C SER A 241 -15.43 -12.04 -5.45
N THR A 242 -14.34 -12.20 -6.21
CA THR A 242 -13.52 -13.41 -6.21
C THR A 242 -12.96 -13.73 -4.82
N PHE A 243 -12.81 -12.73 -3.93
CA PHE A 243 -12.35 -12.97 -2.56
C PHE A 243 -13.33 -13.78 -1.72
N ARG A 244 -14.61 -13.83 -2.09
CA ARG A 244 -15.55 -14.77 -1.49
C ARG A 244 -15.12 -16.21 -1.78
N ALA A 245 -14.91 -16.53 -3.05
CA ALA A 245 -14.48 -17.87 -3.48
C ALA A 245 -13.13 -18.25 -2.87
N PHE A 246 -12.16 -17.34 -2.86
CA PHE A 246 -10.86 -17.58 -2.20
C PHE A 246 -11.00 -17.79 -0.71
N HIS A 247 -11.82 -17.01 -0.02
CA HIS A 247 -12.04 -17.19 1.41
C HIS A 247 -12.61 -18.58 1.70
N ASP A 248 -13.65 -18.97 0.98
CA ASP A 248 -14.33 -20.25 1.16
C ASP A 248 -13.37 -21.42 0.86
N GLU A 249 -12.62 -21.36 -0.23
CA GLU A 249 -11.66 -22.41 -0.61
C GLU A 249 -10.50 -22.54 0.40
N ILE A 250 -9.92 -21.41 0.83
CA ILE A 250 -8.81 -21.40 1.79
C ILE A 250 -9.29 -21.87 3.17
N ALA A 251 -10.48 -21.45 3.60
CA ALA A 251 -11.08 -21.88 4.86
C ALA A 251 -11.36 -23.39 4.84
N ASP A 252 -11.95 -23.91 3.74
CA ASP A 252 -12.24 -25.34 3.58
C ASP A 252 -10.94 -26.17 3.60
N ARG A 253 -9.89 -25.75 2.87
CA ARG A 253 -8.58 -26.42 2.88
C ARG A 253 -7.91 -26.42 4.25
N ALA A 254 -8.14 -25.39 5.06
CA ALA A 254 -7.61 -25.29 6.42
C ALA A 254 -8.50 -25.96 7.48
N GLY A 255 -9.65 -26.52 7.10
CA GLY A 255 -10.61 -27.11 8.03
C GLY A 255 -11.27 -26.09 8.97
N LEU A 256 -11.35 -24.82 8.56
CA LEU A 256 -11.95 -23.75 9.34
C LEU A 256 -13.48 -23.75 9.16
N PRO A 257 -14.26 -23.41 10.21
CA PRO A 257 -15.70 -23.28 10.09
C PRO A 257 -16.06 -22.15 9.12
N ARG A 258 -16.98 -22.41 8.19
CA ARG A 258 -17.43 -21.41 7.22
C ARG A 258 -18.11 -20.23 7.94
N PRO A 259 -17.83 -18.98 7.56
CA PRO A 259 -18.57 -17.85 8.07
C PRO A 259 -20.04 -17.98 7.67
N ALA A 260 -20.95 -17.75 8.62
CA ALA A 260 -22.39 -17.78 8.35
C ALA A 260 -22.71 -16.77 7.24
N SER A 261 -23.27 -17.25 6.14
CA SER A 261 -23.73 -16.41 5.02
C SER A 261 -24.79 -15.42 5.53
N ALA A 262 -24.54 -14.13 5.35
CA ALA A 262 -25.52 -13.05 5.51
C ALA A 262 -26.05 -12.63 4.13
#